data_AF-A0A6J6RF40-F1
#
_entry.id   AF-A0A6J6RF40-F1
#
_cell.length_a   1.000
_cell.length_b   1.000
_cell.length_c   1.000
_cell.angle_alpha   90.00
_cell.angle_beta   90.00
_cell.angle_gamma   90.00
#
_symmetry.space_group_name_H-M   'P 1'
#
loop_
_entity.id
_entity.type
_entity.pdbx_description
1 polymer ?
#
loop_
_entity_poly.entity_id
_entity_poly.type
_entity_poly.pdbx_seq_one_letter_code
_entity_poly.pdbx_strand_id
1 'polypeptide(L)'
;MVMADENDKEQGMSDIGRQFVAGQIAHLKEMTLLFAPNINSYKRFVPGSFAPTAILWGRDNRTCALRLVGHGASLRLENRTAGGDVNPYLAVSGIIAAGLDGIKKKMVLEPAFQGNAYAEDSARLPSTMTEALELWENSPWIKEVFGAEVQAHYANMAKIELSAYGKAITDWELFRNFERF
;
A
#
# COMPACT_ATOMS: atom_id res chain seq x y z
N MET A 1 11.97 14.80 17.79
CA MET A 1 12.52 14.30 16.50
C MET A 1 11.42 14.36 15.45
N VAL A 2 11.71 14.16 14.15
CA VAL A 2 10.65 14.30 13.11
C VAL A 2 9.50 13.32 13.32
N MET A 3 9.77 12.04 13.59
CA MET A 3 8.72 11.03 13.82
C MET A 3 8.30 10.89 15.29
N ALA A 4 9.20 11.18 16.24
CA ALA A 4 9.00 10.86 17.65
C ALA A 4 8.90 12.09 18.56
N ASP A 5 8.02 11.99 19.54
CA ASP A 5 7.84 12.91 20.66
C ASP A 5 7.81 12.13 21.98
N GLU A 6 8.70 12.48 22.90
CA GLU A 6 8.85 11.82 24.20
C GLU A 6 7.72 12.18 25.18
N ASN A 7 6.99 13.27 24.92
CA ASN A 7 5.85 13.68 25.73
C ASN A 7 4.57 12.93 25.37
N ASP A 8 4.52 12.32 24.17
CA ASP A 8 3.40 11.47 23.77
C ASP A 8 3.50 10.10 24.44
N LYS A 9 2.73 9.93 25.51
CA LYS A 9 2.70 8.69 26.29
C LYS A 9 1.92 7.56 25.61
N GLU A 10 1.18 7.85 24.54
CA GLU A 10 0.35 6.85 23.87
C GLU A 10 1.15 6.11 22.79
N GLN A 11 1.70 6.83 21.82
CA GLN A 11 2.35 6.24 20.65
C GLN A 11 3.81 6.68 20.50
N GLY A 12 4.27 7.64 21.31
CA GLY A 12 5.57 8.29 21.19
C GLY A 12 5.75 9.09 19.90
N MET A 13 4.65 9.47 19.23
CA MET A 13 4.65 10.02 17.87
C MET A 13 4.39 11.54 17.90
N SER A 14 5.23 12.27 17.18
CA SER A 14 5.04 13.72 16.97
C SER A 14 3.84 14.02 16.07
N ASP A 15 3.37 15.26 16.06
CA ASP A 15 2.31 15.71 15.13
C ASP A 15 2.70 15.51 13.66
N ILE A 16 3.96 15.78 13.31
CA ILE A 16 4.48 15.55 11.94
C ILE A 16 4.43 14.06 11.60
N GLY A 17 4.82 13.19 12.53
CA GLY A 17 4.73 11.74 12.35
C GLY A 17 3.28 11.30 12.15
N ARG A 18 2.34 11.85 12.93
CA ARG A 18 0.91 11.53 12.82
C ARG A 18 0.36 11.91 11.44
N GLN A 19 0.67 13.12 10.99
CA GLN A 19 0.29 13.62 9.67
C GLN A 19 0.91 12.80 8.54
N PHE A 20 2.17 12.37 8.69
CA PHE A 20 2.84 11.51 7.71
C PHE A 20 2.11 10.16 7.56
N VAL A 21 1.77 9.51 8.68
CA VAL A 21 1.02 8.23 8.67
C VAL A 21 -0.39 8.44 8.09
N ALA A 22 -1.06 9.54 8.43
CA ALA A 22 -2.39 9.85 7.90
C ALA A 22 -2.35 9.98 6.36
N GLY A 23 -1.33 10.64 5.83
CA GLY A 23 -1.10 10.72 4.39
C GLY A 23 -0.84 9.36 3.74
N GLN A 24 -0.10 8.46 4.41
CA GLN A 24 0.05 7.08 3.92
C GLN A 24 -1.31 6.41 3.79
N ILE A 25 -2.15 6.45 4.82
CA ILE A 25 -3.48 5.79 4.83
C ILE A 25 -4.36 6.33 3.70
N ALA A 26 -4.39 7.66 3.54
CA ALA A 26 -5.21 8.33 2.55
C ALA A 26 -4.90 7.88 1.11
N HIS A 27 -3.63 7.66 0.79
CA HIS A 27 -3.17 7.43 -0.58
C HIS A 27 -2.72 5.99 -0.86
N LEU A 28 -2.67 5.12 0.16
CA LEU A 28 -2.12 3.77 0.01
C LEU A 28 -2.85 2.97 -1.08
N LYS A 29 -4.16 3.12 -1.16
CA LYS A 29 -5.01 2.37 -2.10
C LYS A 29 -4.67 2.69 -3.55
N GLU A 30 -4.60 3.97 -3.90
CA GLU A 30 -4.31 4.44 -5.27
C GLU A 30 -2.83 4.32 -5.67
N MET A 31 -1.91 4.27 -4.70
CA MET A 31 -0.49 4.01 -4.95
C MET A 31 -0.15 2.53 -5.09
N THR A 32 -1.10 1.60 -4.99
CA THR A 32 -0.79 0.16 -4.90
C THR A 32 0.04 -0.33 -6.07
N LEU A 33 -0.09 0.26 -7.27
CA LEU A 33 0.71 -0.10 -8.43
C LEU A 33 2.23 0.11 -8.22
N LEU A 34 2.63 1.02 -7.32
CA LEU A 34 4.03 1.23 -6.94
C LEU A 34 4.56 0.17 -5.96
N PHE A 35 3.66 -0.45 -5.20
CA PHE A 35 3.98 -1.43 -4.15
C PHE A 35 3.73 -2.89 -4.58
N ALA A 36 2.92 -3.08 -5.63
CA ALA A 36 2.53 -4.35 -6.22
C ALA A 36 2.48 -4.21 -7.76
N PRO A 37 3.64 -4.09 -8.43
CA PRO A 37 3.71 -3.72 -9.84
C PRO A 37 3.47 -4.89 -10.81
N ASN A 38 3.35 -6.13 -10.33
CA ASN A 38 3.17 -7.32 -11.16
C ASN A 38 1.86 -8.04 -10.83
N ILE A 39 1.32 -8.82 -11.77
CA ILE A 39 0.11 -9.63 -11.54
C ILE A 39 0.30 -10.60 -10.37
N ASN A 40 1.50 -11.16 -10.23
CA ASN A 40 1.83 -12.06 -9.13
C ASN A 40 1.88 -11.36 -7.76
N SER A 41 2.15 -10.04 -7.70
CA SER A 41 2.20 -9.29 -6.44
C SER A 41 0.89 -9.41 -5.66
N TYR A 42 -0.23 -9.39 -6.38
CA TYR A 42 -1.59 -9.46 -5.81
C TYR A 42 -1.96 -10.83 -5.27
N LYS A 43 -1.30 -11.91 -5.74
CA LYS A 43 -1.49 -13.26 -5.19
C LYS A 43 -1.02 -13.37 -3.73
N ARG A 44 -0.23 -12.40 -3.28
CA ARG A 44 0.19 -12.26 -1.88
C ARG A 44 -0.88 -11.58 -1.02
N PHE A 45 -1.78 -10.76 -1.56
CA PHE A 45 -2.82 -10.06 -0.80
C PHE A 45 -4.01 -10.97 -0.46
N VAL A 46 -3.71 -12.06 0.24
CA VAL A 46 -4.68 -13.06 0.68
C VAL A 46 -4.70 -13.08 2.21
N PRO A 47 -5.87 -13.11 2.87
CA PRO A 47 -5.96 -13.23 4.31
C PRO A 47 -5.16 -14.42 4.85
N GLY A 48 -4.42 -14.21 5.94
CA GLY A 48 -3.59 -15.26 6.56
C GLY A 48 -2.23 -15.52 5.92
N SER A 49 -1.88 -14.84 4.82
CA SER A 49 -0.57 -14.94 4.15
C SER A 49 0.56 -14.15 4.82
N PHE A 50 0.29 -13.49 5.96
CA PHE A 50 1.14 -12.48 6.62
C PHE A 50 1.37 -11.18 5.84
N ALA A 51 0.89 -11.07 4.60
CA ALA A 51 0.85 -9.81 3.88
C ALA A 51 -0.39 -9.00 4.26
N PRO A 52 -0.26 -7.67 4.36
CA PRO A 52 -1.38 -6.85 4.74
C PRO A 52 -2.44 -6.82 3.64
N THR A 53 -3.69 -6.81 4.04
CA THR A 53 -4.84 -6.54 3.16
C THR A 53 -5.65 -5.34 3.64
N ALA A 54 -5.61 -5.04 4.95
CA ALA A 54 -6.28 -3.90 5.57
C ALA A 54 -5.44 -2.62 5.46
N ILE A 55 -6.04 -1.55 4.94
CA ILE A 55 -5.48 -0.20 4.98
C ILE A 55 -5.80 0.38 6.36
N LEU A 56 -5.02 -0.08 7.33
CA LEU A 56 -5.06 0.36 8.72
C LEU A 56 -3.62 0.53 9.19
N TRP A 57 -3.46 1.24 10.30
CA TRP A 57 -2.20 1.34 11.01
C TRP A 57 -2.31 0.83 12.44
N GLY A 58 -1.21 0.36 13.02
CA GLY A 58 -1.21 -0.08 14.42
C GLY A 58 0.19 -0.16 15.03
N ARG A 59 0.25 -0.05 16.36
CA ARG A 59 1.47 -0.21 17.15
C ARG A 59 1.87 -1.67 17.17
N ASP A 60 3.03 -1.97 16.58
CA ASP A 60 3.56 -3.33 16.42
C ASP A 60 2.60 -4.36 15.79
N ASN A 61 1.51 -3.91 15.16
CA ASN A 61 0.48 -4.77 14.59
C ASN A 61 0.87 -5.25 13.18
N ARG A 62 1.20 -6.53 13.03
CA ARG A 62 1.63 -7.15 11.76
C ARG A 62 0.49 -7.45 10.79
N THR A 63 -0.76 -7.33 11.25
CA THR A 63 -1.96 -7.54 10.41
C THR A 63 -2.37 -6.27 9.66
N CYS A 64 -1.92 -5.10 10.11
CA CYS A 64 -2.10 -3.81 9.45
C CYS A 64 -1.11 -3.63 8.27
N ALA A 65 -1.49 -2.84 7.26
CA ALA A 65 -0.58 -2.41 6.20
C ALA A 65 0.54 -1.50 6.69
N LEU A 66 0.24 -0.67 7.69
CA LEU A 66 1.19 0.28 8.25
C LEU A 66 1.46 -0.10 9.71
N ARG A 67 2.71 -0.36 10.06
CA ARG A 67 3.07 -0.80 11.41
C ARG A 67 4.04 0.20 12.02
N LEU A 68 3.66 0.76 13.17
CA LEU A 68 4.54 1.63 13.94
C LEU A 68 5.43 0.79 14.85
N VAL A 69 6.75 0.92 14.70
CA VAL A 69 7.74 0.11 15.44
C VAL A 69 8.85 0.96 16.05
N GLY A 70 9.49 0.45 17.10
CA GLY A 70 10.57 1.14 17.82
C GLY A 70 10.06 2.19 18.80
N HIS A 71 10.98 2.89 19.46
CA HIS A 71 10.70 3.91 20.48
C HIS A 71 11.76 5.00 20.44
N GLY A 72 11.44 6.20 20.94
CA GLY A 72 12.34 7.35 20.93
C GLY A 72 12.95 7.55 19.54
N ALA A 73 14.28 7.59 19.46
CA ALA A 73 15.00 7.81 18.19
C ALA A 73 14.83 6.70 17.14
N SER A 74 14.42 5.50 17.55
CA SER A 74 14.22 4.36 16.63
C SER A 74 12.79 4.24 16.11
N LEU A 75 11.88 5.14 16.54
CA LEU A 75 10.49 5.13 16.13
C LEU A 75 10.35 5.37 14.63
N ARG A 76 9.72 4.43 13.94
CA ARG A 76 9.55 4.48 12.48
C ARG A 76 8.26 3.79 12.05
N LEU A 77 7.78 4.19 10.87
CA LEU A 77 6.70 3.54 10.18
C LEU A 77 7.25 2.45 9.24
N GLU A 78 6.73 1.24 9.36
CA GLU A 78 6.95 0.14 8.43
C GLU A 78 5.74 0.06 7.49
N ASN A 79 5.94 0.36 6.20
CA ASN A 79 4.96 0.06 5.15
C ASN A 79 5.15 -1.40 4.69
N ARG A 80 4.16 -2.25 4.95
CA ARG A 80 4.21 -3.70 4.73
C ARG A 80 3.62 -4.12 3.38
N THR A 81 3.11 -3.16 2.61
CA THR A 81 2.43 -3.39 1.32
C THR A 81 3.42 -3.73 0.21
N ALA A 82 4.62 -3.14 0.22
CA ALA A 82 5.62 -3.39 -0.82
C ALA A 82 6.06 -4.87 -0.87
N GLY A 83 6.08 -5.45 -2.06
CA GLY A 83 6.71 -6.75 -2.34
C GLY A 83 8.21 -6.63 -2.60
N GLY A 84 8.91 -7.76 -2.75
CA GLY A 84 10.32 -7.79 -3.14
C GLY A 84 10.56 -7.49 -4.63
N ASP A 85 9.48 -7.38 -5.39
CA ASP A 85 9.43 -7.17 -6.84
C ASP A 85 9.17 -5.71 -7.24
N VAL A 86 9.18 -4.79 -6.26
CA VAL A 86 9.00 -3.36 -6.50
C VAL A 86 10.21 -2.73 -7.16
N ASN A 87 9.99 -1.67 -7.93
CA ASN A 87 11.05 -0.70 -8.18
C ASN A 87 11.26 0.14 -6.89
N PRO A 88 12.42 0.05 -6.22
CA PRO A 88 12.62 0.66 -4.92
C PRO A 88 12.56 2.19 -4.96
N TYR A 89 12.95 2.80 -6.08
CA TYR A 89 12.88 4.25 -6.25
C TYR A 89 11.43 4.73 -6.24
N LEU A 90 10.56 4.06 -7.00
CA LEU A 90 9.15 4.41 -7.07
C LEU A 90 8.41 4.15 -5.75
N ALA A 91 8.70 3.03 -5.10
CA ALA A 91 8.11 2.71 -3.80
C ALA A 91 8.47 3.78 -2.76
N VAL A 92 9.75 4.19 -2.69
CA VAL A 92 10.20 5.26 -1.80
C VAL A 92 9.58 6.61 -2.18
N SER A 93 9.51 6.95 -3.48
CA SER A 93 8.86 8.17 -3.95
C SER A 93 7.39 8.23 -3.56
N GLY A 94 6.63 7.12 -3.67
CA GLY A 94 5.25 7.02 -3.21
C GLY A 94 5.10 7.24 -1.71
N ILE A 95 5.95 6.58 -0.91
CA ILE A 95 5.96 6.77 0.55
C ILE A 95 6.23 8.23 0.91
N ILE A 96 7.23 8.86 0.30
CA ILE A 96 7.55 10.27 0.57
C ILE A 96 6.39 11.18 0.14
N ALA A 97 5.86 10.99 -1.07
CA ALA A 97 4.79 11.80 -1.61
C ALA A 97 3.54 11.81 -0.73
N ALA A 98 3.04 10.63 -0.36
CA ALA A 98 1.87 10.49 0.48
C ALA A 98 2.07 11.10 1.87
N GLY A 99 3.25 10.86 2.47
CA GLY A 99 3.55 11.42 3.79
C GLY A 99 3.68 12.94 3.77
N LEU A 100 4.29 13.51 2.72
CA LEU A 100 4.36 14.96 2.55
C LEU A 100 2.99 15.59 2.32
N ASP A 101 2.09 14.93 1.59
CA ASP A 101 0.72 15.43 1.42
C ASP A 101 -0.04 15.48 2.75
N GLY A 102 0.09 14.42 3.56
CA GLY A 102 -0.47 14.37 4.90
C GLY A 102 0.04 15.51 5.80
N ILE A 103 1.34 15.79 5.76
CA ILE A 103 1.96 16.92 6.50
C ILE A 103 1.44 18.27 5.99
N LYS A 104 1.44 18.49 4.68
CA LYS A 104 0.99 19.75 4.06
C LYS A 104 -0.46 20.07 4.40
N LYS A 105 -1.33 19.05 4.34
CA LYS A 105 -2.77 19.17 4.64
C LYS A 105 -3.10 19.02 6.12
N LYS A 106 -2.09 18.81 6.99
CA LYS A 106 -2.25 18.56 8.42
C LYS A 106 -3.31 17.49 8.70
N MET A 107 -3.28 16.39 7.95
CA MET A 107 -4.27 15.32 8.04
C MET A 107 -4.31 14.75 9.46
N VAL A 108 -5.53 14.49 9.95
CA VAL A 108 -5.76 13.87 11.26
C VAL A 108 -5.56 12.37 11.12
N LEU A 109 -4.66 11.82 11.94
CA LEU A 109 -4.47 10.38 12.02
C LEU A 109 -5.60 9.73 12.82
N GLU A 110 -6.24 8.73 12.24
CA GLU A 110 -7.22 7.89 12.93
C GLU A 110 -6.58 7.13 14.12
N PRO A 111 -7.37 6.70 15.12
CA PRO A 111 -6.84 5.91 16.23
C PRO A 111 -6.09 4.65 15.75
N ALA A 112 -5.04 4.26 16.49
CA ALA A 112 -4.30 3.04 16.19
C ALA A 112 -5.21 1.81 16.30
N PHE A 113 -5.24 0.98 15.25
CA PHE A 113 -6.05 -0.22 15.26
C PHE A 113 -5.48 -1.28 16.21
N GLN A 114 -6.35 -1.85 17.04
CA GLN A 114 -6.04 -2.94 17.97
C GLN A 114 -6.76 -4.21 17.54
N GLY A 115 -6.07 -5.35 17.63
CA GLY A 115 -6.62 -6.66 17.27
C GLY A 115 -6.19 -7.14 15.87
N ASN A 116 -7.02 -7.99 15.26
CA ASN A 116 -6.71 -8.65 13.99
C ASN A 116 -7.34 -7.93 12.80
N ALA A 117 -6.53 -7.19 12.05
CA ALA A 117 -7.01 -6.38 10.93
C ALA A 117 -7.53 -7.22 9.75
N TYR A 118 -7.18 -8.53 9.68
CA TYR A 118 -7.78 -9.43 8.69
C TYR A 118 -9.27 -9.65 8.90
N ALA A 119 -9.76 -9.54 10.13
CA ALA A 119 -11.17 -9.75 10.48
C ALA A 119 -11.99 -8.45 10.50
N GLU A 120 -11.33 -7.29 10.45
CA GLU A 120 -11.97 -5.98 10.56
C GLU A 120 -12.62 -5.54 9.24
N ASP A 121 -13.84 -5.02 9.27
CA ASP A 121 -14.48 -4.42 8.10
C ASP A 121 -13.89 -3.02 7.84
N SER A 122 -12.91 -2.95 6.94
CA SER A 122 -12.10 -1.76 6.69
C SER A 122 -11.73 -1.64 5.22
N ALA A 123 -11.22 -0.46 4.83
CA ALA A 123 -10.69 -0.26 3.49
C ALA A 123 -9.59 -1.30 3.18
N ARG A 124 -9.67 -1.91 2.00
CA ARG A 124 -8.73 -2.94 1.55
C ARG A 124 -7.85 -2.44 0.41
N LEU A 125 -6.64 -2.99 0.36
CA LEU A 125 -5.80 -2.92 -0.82
C LEU A 125 -6.52 -3.59 -2.01
N PRO A 126 -6.32 -3.10 -3.25
CA PRO A 126 -6.84 -3.77 -4.42
C PRO A 126 -6.29 -5.20 -4.50
N SER A 127 -7.17 -6.14 -4.84
CA SER A 127 -6.90 -7.57 -4.88
C SER A 127 -6.38 -8.04 -6.25
N THR A 128 -6.41 -7.15 -7.24
CA THR A 128 -5.93 -7.42 -8.60
C THR A 128 -5.22 -6.20 -9.18
N MET A 129 -4.35 -6.43 -10.17
CA MET A 129 -3.74 -5.35 -10.94
C MET A 129 -4.78 -4.52 -11.69
N THR A 130 -5.90 -5.11 -12.12
CA THR A 130 -6.99 -4.37 -12.77
C THR A 130 -7.60 -3.32 -11.85
N GLU A 131 -7.91 -3.69 -10.60
CA GLU A 131 -8.42 -2.74 -9.60
C GLU A 131 -7.38 -1.64 -9.29
N ALA A 132 -6.10 -2.01 -9.14
CA ALA A 132 -5.03 -1.05 -8.89
C ALA A 132 -4.83 -0.07 -10.06
N LEU A 133 -4.92 -0.56 -11.30
CA LEU A 133 -4.88 0.25 -12.51
C LEU A 133 -6.04 1.25 -12.53
N GLU A 134 -7.26 0.80 -12.26
CA GLU A 134 -8.44 1.68 -12.24
C GLU A 134 -8.29 2.80 -11.21
N LEU A 135 -7.81 2.48 -10.01
CA LEU A 135 -7.54 3.47 -8.96
C LEU A 135 -6.44 4.45 -9.38
N TRP A 136 -5.36 3.95 -9.99
CA TRP A 136 -4.24 4.76 -10.45
C TRP A 136 -4.65 5.74 -11.56
N GLU A 137 -5.41 5.28 -12.57
CA GLU A 137 -5.85 6.11 -13.70
C GLU A 137 -6.85 7.19 -13.29
N ASN A 138 -7.74 6.85 -12.34
CA ASN A 138 -8.78 7.77 -11.89
C ASN A 138 -8.34 8.66 -10.73
N SER A 139 -7.10 8.54 -10.26
CA SER A 139 -6.58 9.35 -9.18
C SER A 139 -6.19 10.76 -9.66
N PRO A 140 -6.86 11.83 -9.19
CA PRO A 140 -6.38 13.19 -9.41
C PRO A 140 -5.12 13.47 -8.60
N TRP A 141 -4.95 12.82 -7.44
CA TRP A 141 -3.81 13.01 -6.56
C TRP A 141 -2.51 12.46 -7.17
N ILE A 142 -2.53 11.26 -7.75
CA ILE A 142 -1.40 10.69 -8.48
C ILE A 142 -0.99 11.62 -9.63
N LYS A 143 -1.97 12.15 -10.37
CA LYS A 143 -1.73 13.10 -11.46
C LYS A 143 -1.06 14.38 -10.97
N GLU A 144 -1.51 14.93 -9.85
CA GLU A 144 -0.95 16.14 -9.23
C GLU A 144 0.49 15.92 -8.76
N VAL A 145 0.75 14.78 -8.10
CA VAL A 145 2.03 14.51 -7.44
C VAL A 145 3.12 14.06 -8.41
N PHE A 146 2.79 13.14 -9.32
CA PHE A 146 3.77 12.52 -10.22
C PHE A 146 3.73 13.13 -11.63
N GLY A 147 2.67 13.86 -11.97
CA GLY A 147 2.45 14.40 -13.30
C GLY A 147 1.69 13.43 -14.21
N ALA A 148 1.00 14.01 -15.19
CA ALA A 148 0.15 13.26 -16.13
C ALA A 148 0.94 12.24 -16.97
N GLU A 149 2.18 12.55 -17.34
CA GLU A 149 3.02 11.65 -18.13
C GLU A 149 3.40 10.38 -17.36
N VAL A 150 3.77 10.52 -16.08
CA VAL A 150 4.10 9.38 -15.21
C VAL A 150 2.86 8.53 -14.97
N GLN A 151 1.72 9.17 -14.66
CA GLN A 151 0.46 8.46 -14.49
C GLN A 151 0.10 7.64 -15.75
N ALA A 152 0.15 8.26 -16.92
CA ALA A 152 -0.16 7.59 -18.19
C ALA A 152 0.84 6.46 -18.52
N HIS A 153 2.13 6.66 -18.24
CA HIS A 153 3.16 5.67 -18.52
C HIS A 153 2.97 4.38 -17.69
N TYR A 154 2.75 4.50 -16.38
CA TYR A 154 2.54 3.35 -15.51
C TYR A 154 1.17 2.68 -15.72
N ALA A 155 0.14 3.47 -16.07
CA ALA A 155 -1.14 2.91 -16.51
C ALA A 155 -0.97 2.05 -17.77
N ASN A 156 -0.20 2.53 -18.76
CA ASN A 156 0.08 1.78 -19.98
C ASN A 156 0.88 0.50 -19.68
N MET A 157 1.86 0.55 -18.78
CA MET A 157 2.61 -0.63 -18.34
C MET A 157 1.67 -1.72 -17.80
N ALA A 158 0.77 -1.37 -16.87
CA ALA A 158 -0.18 -2.32 -16.31
C ALA A 158 -1.17 -2.86 -17.36
N LYS A 159 -1.63 -2.02 -18.30
CA LYS A 159 -2.49 -2.48 -19.42
C LYS A 159 -1.81 -3.50 -20.31
N ILE A 160 -0.53 -3.30 -20.63
CA ILE A 160 0.26 -4.23 -21.44
C ILE A 160 0.39 -5.56 -20.70
N GLU A 161 0.74 -5.53 -19.41
CA GLU A 161 0.89 -6.72 -18.57
C GLU A 161 -0.43 -7.51 -18.47
N LEU A 162 -1.54 -6.82 -18.20
CA LEU A 162 -2.88 -7.42 -18.17
C LEU A 162 -3.27 -8.04 -19.52
N SER A 163 -2.96 -7.36 -20.63
CA SER A 163 -3.24 -7.88 -21.97
C SER A 163 -2.40 -9.11 -22.31
N ALA A 164 -1.14 -9.14 -21.88
CA ALA A 164 -0.26 -10.28 -22.08
C ALA A 164 -0.74 -11.49 -21.25
N TYR A 165 -1.00 -11.30 -19.96
CA TYR A 165 -1.49 -12.36 -19.08
C TYR A 165 -2.84 -12.91 -19.52
N GLY A 166 -3.77 -12.06 -19.96
CA GLY A 166 -5.09 -12.49 -20.43
C GLY A 166 -5.07 -13.34 -21.71
N LYS A 167 -3.93 -13.43 -22.41
CA LYS A 167 -3.74 -14.31 -23.57
C LYS A 167 -3.03 -15.62 -23.22
N ALA A 168 -2.45 -15.73 -22.02
CA ALA A 168 -1.75 -16.92 -21.60
C ALA A 168 -2.74 -17.99 -21.16
N ILE A 169 -2.48 -19.25 -21.55
CA ILE A 169 -3.14 -20.42 -20.98
C ILE A 169 -2.20 -20.96 -19.91
N THR A 170 -2.63 -20.97 -18.67
CA THR A 170 -1.81 -21.44 -17.54
C THR A 170 -1.94 -22.95 -17.36
N ASP A 171 -0.89 -23.58 -16.81
CA ASP A 171 -0.94 -24.99 -16.42
C ASP A 171 -2.10 -25.27 -15.46
N TRP A 172 -2.43 -24.33 -14.58
CA TRP A 172 -3.59 -24.45 -13.69
C TRP A 172 -4.90 -24.63 -14.47
N GLU A 173 -5.11 -23.89 -15.57
CA GLU A 173 -6.29 -24.02 -16.42
C GLU A 173 -6.32 -25.36 -17.17
N LEU A 174 -5.17 -25.83 -17.65
CA LEU A 174 -5.03 -27.14 -18.30
C LEU A 174 -5.39 -28.27 -17.32
N PHE A 175 -4.72 -28.30 -16.16
CA PHE A 175 -4.98 -29.31 -15.12
C PHE A 175 -6.40 -29.25 -14.58
N ARG A 176 -6.95 -28.05 -14.35
CA ARG A 176 -8.29 -27.89 -13.74
C ARG A 176 -9.41 -28.33 -14.67
N ASN A 177 -9.27 -28.08 -15.97
CA ASN A 177 -10.35 -28.17 -16.94
C ASN A 177 -10.23 -29.36 -17.90
N PHE A 178 -9.02 -29.85 -18.21
CA PHE A 178 -8.80 -30.89 -19.22
C PHE A 178 -8.16 -32.17 -18.67
N GLU A 179 -7.27 -32.09 -17.68
CA GLU A 179 -6.44 -33.23 -17.27
C GLU A 179 -6.86 -33.87 -15.93
N ARG A 180 -8.11 -33.69 -15.52
CA ARG A 180 -8.67 -34.39 -14.34
C ARG A 180 -9.04 -35.83 -14.70
N PHE A 181 -8.06 -36.73 -14.66
CA PHE A 181 -8.27 -38.19 -14.63
C PHE A 181 -8.21 -38.70 -13.19
#